data_AF-A0A3C0GJF7-F1
#
_entry.id   AF-A0A3C0GJF7-F1
#
_cell.length_a   1.000
_cell.length_b   1.000
_cell.length_c   1.000
_cell.angle_alpha   90.00
_cell.angle_beta   90.00
_cell.angle_gamma   90.00
#
_symmetry.space_group_name_H-M   'P 1'
#
loop_
_entity.id
_entity.type
_entity.pdbx_description
1 polymer ?
#
loop_
_entity_poly.entity_id
_entity_poly.type
_entity_poly.pdbx_seq_one_letter_code
_entity_poly.pdbx_strand_id
1 'polypeptide(L)'
;DTNFDFFENGGAYGLFLFHSGSDMDCGDGKLAAVFYLEDGTIALSGNVRGGMMNNAQDGGDIPTASVGAVIGAGSDGLFTAVVSGSDIGEDKIKFTFDETSDNYIRKKFNTNPQLGNEEASDFYPATSEKSYWLGETFEAFLRDGINDLDGSDGGPTGVSMLTASHGVILAIQNTAKLGPHRKQQESREGVAGWFIGQDLGAAGSYVPFNQQKLFRLKGRGHGAWLHKNAKVQIDRIRAPASLNSDYGTFSLVLRDINDTDANVIVYERFDNLTLDPTSVNFIARRIGDKYNKWDATNKQLKEYGEYDNQSNFIYVEMNSDVEAGATDASLLPFGYFGPPKFTDCLNVLSGTYEFVLGEGRVTSGFITGAYGSAKYGAGGAVEWPANKFGVSGEDGTPPFLSGGNGFGQDMPTGGSGNLTGSLLFPKVRIRNSASDGGLSDPTNAYFGFQTTQQSESTSRQTGIFDAHNLLYTDFPDDPVTTGWRATAGVDAWSYVFSLDDVVSGSDGYFYVSGARAIETAVTTGSLEDLLEVGYNRFTAPFWGGHDGF
;
A
#
# COMPACT_ATOMS: atom_id res chain seq x y z
N ASP A 1 10.79 -18.47 -17.61
CA ASP A 1 11.74 -18.61 -16.49
C ASP A 1 12.81 -17.53 -16.64
N THR A 2 12.59 -16.32 -16.11
CA THR A 2 13.52 -15.20 -16.28
C THR A 2 13.60 -14.34 -15.02
N ASN A 3 14.78 -14.37 -14.40
CA ASN A 3 15.20 -13.31 -13.51
C ASN A 3 15.25 -12.01 -14.33
N PHE A 4 14.34 -11.07 -14.05
CA PHE A 4 14.37 -9.75 -14.67
C PHE A 4 15.60 -8.97 -14.20
N ASP A 5 16.74 -9.17 -14.86
CA ASP A 5 17.98 -8.44 -14.59
C ASP A 5 18.03 -7.22 -15.51
N PHE A 6 18.06 -6.02 -14.91
CA PHE A 6 17.85 -4.70 -15.53
C PHE A 6 18.87 -4.24 -16.60
N PHE A 7 19.59 -5.15 -17.24
CA PHE A 7 20.44 -4.80 -18.38
C PHE A 7 19.75 -4.91 -19.73
N GLU A 8 18.54 -5.47 -19.78
CA GLU A 8 17.67 -5.46 -20.96
C GLU A 8 16.26 -5.06 -20.51
N ASN A 9 15.90 -3.78 -20.70
CA ASN A 9 14.55 -3.18 -20.63
C ASN A 9 13.44 -4.05 -19.98
N GLY A 10 13.10 -3.90 -18.70
CA GLY A 10 12.01 -4.67 -18.05
C GLY A 10 11.73 -4.21 -16.61
N GLY A 11 10.95 -4.96 -15.84
CA GLY A 11 10.71 -4.73 -14.40
C GLY A 11 9.39 -4.01 -14.05
N ALA A 12 9.31 -3.46 -12.82
CA ALA A 12 8.11 -2.78 -12.33
C ALA A 12 8.17 -1.25 -12.47
N TYR A 13 7.11 -0.65 -12.99
CA TYR A 13 6.94 0.79 -13.19
C TYR A 13 5.67 1.29 -12.51
N GLY A 14 5.82 2.30 -11.66
CA GLY A 14 4.73 2.98 -10.97
C GLY A 14 4.26 4.22 -11.72
N LEU A 15 2.95 4.34 -11.91
CA LEU A 15 2.31 5.59 -12.33
C LEU A 15 1.90 6.39 -11.10
N PHE A 16 2.51 7.55 -10.91
CA PHE A 16 2.14 8.51 -9.86
C PHE A 16 1.29 9.63 -10.45
N LEU A 17 0.20 9.99 -9.78
CA LEU A 17 -0.72 11.05 -10.21
C LEU A 17 -0.63 12.26 -9.29
N PHE A 18 -0.64 13.45 -9.89
CA PHE A 18 -0.63 14.73 -9.21
C PHE A 18 -1.87 15.57 -9.56
N HIS A 19 -2.28 16.44 -8.64
CA HIS A 19 -3.19 17.53 -8.98
C HIS A 19 -2.49 18.54 -9.91
N SER A 20 -3.27 19.32 -10.66
CA SER A 20 -2.68 20.41 -11.46
C SER A 20 -2.14 21.49 -10.53
N GLY A 21 -0.92 21.94 -10.83
CA GLY A 21 -0.35 23.17 -10.29
C GLY A 21 0.50 23.84 -11.35
N SER A 22 0.54 25.17 -11.36
CA SER A 22 1.37 25.98 -12.27
C SER A 22 2.84 26.09 -11.86
N ASP A 23 3.19 25.53 -10.69
CA ASP A 23 4.45 25.84 -10.01
C ASP A 23 5.50 24.73 -10.22
N MET A 24 6.76 25.01 -9.88
CA MET A 24 7.83 23.99 -9.91
C MET A 24 7.58 22.84 -8.94
N ASP A 25 6.69 23.03 -7.97
CA ASP A 25 6.25 22.00 -7.04
C ASP A 25 5.02 21.26 -7.57
N CYS A 26 5.14 19.94 -7.73
CA CYS A 26 4.04 19.04 -8.09
C CYS A 26 3.09 18.77 -6.91
N GLY A 27 3.49 19.11 -5.68
CA GLY A 27 2.82 18.66 -4.47
C GLY A 27 2.95 17.14 -4.28
N ASP A 28 1.98 16.54 -3.61
CA ASP A 28 1.99 15.12 -3.31
C ASP A 28 1.38 14.29 -4.45
N GLY A 29 2.21 13.45 -5.05
CA GLY A 29 1.82 12.47 -6.06
C GLY A 29 1.49 11.12 -5.44
N LYS A 30 0.37 10.52 -5.83
CA LYS A 30 -0.07 9.21 -5.32
C LYS A 30 0.17 8.11 -6.34
N LEU A 31 0.75 6.98 -5.90
CA LEU A 31 0.87 5.79 -6.74
C LEU A 31 -0.53 5.28 -7.11
N ALA A 32 -0.82 5.23 -8.41
CA ALA A 32 -2.11 4.88 -8.96
C ALA A 32 -2.15 3.46 -9.54
N ALA A 33 -1.04 3.02 -10.16
CA ALA A 33 -0.93 1.72 -10.80
C ALA A 33 0.51 1.24 -10.87
N VAL A 34 0.71 -0.09 -10.91
CA VAL A 34 1.99 -0.74 -11.18
C VAL A 34 1.90 -1.57 -12.45
N PHE A 35 2.78 -1.26 -13.40
CA PHE A 35 2.98 -2.03 -14.62
C PHE A 35 4.20 -2.91 -14.46
N TYR A 36 4.12 -4.12 -14.99
CA TYR A 36 5.21 -5.07 -15.02
C TYR A 36 5.52 -5.37 -16.48
N LEU A 37 6.78 -5.23 -16.84
CA LEU A 37 7.29 -5.44 -18.18
C LEU A 37 8.32 -6.57 -18.13
N GLU A 38 8.22 -7.52 -19.03
CA GLU A 38 9.30 -8.48 -19.24
C GLU A 38 10.42 -7.85 -20.03
N ASP A 39 10.01 -7.16 -21.10
CA ASP A 39 10.85 -6.48 -22.04
C ASP A 39 10.30 -5.05 -22.31
N GLY A 40 11.12 -4.17 -22.88
CA GLY A 40 10.70 -2.86 -23.35
C GLY A 40 10.43 -1.77 -22.27
N THR A 41 9.57 -0.81 -22.61
CA THR A 41 9.34 0.40 -21.80
C THR A 41 7.89 0.85 -21.79
N ILE A 42 7.48 1.53 -20.71
CA ILE A 42 6.19 2.22 -20.62
C ILE A 42 6.40 3.69 -20.26
N ALA A 43 5.77 4.58 -21.03
CA ALA A 43 5.89 6.03 -20.90
C ALA A 43 4.52 6.72 -20.97
N LEU A 44 4.42 7.95 -20.45
CA LEU A 44 3.23 8.79 -20.67
C LEU A 44 3.43 9.69 -21.89
N SER A 45 2.38 9.84 -22.67
CA SER A 45 2.29 10.73 -23.84
C SER A 45 1.26 11.82 -23.57
N GLY A 46 1.65 13.07 -23.81
CA GLY A 46 0.78 14.23 -23.60
C GLY A 46 1.59 15.52 -23.49
N ASN A 47 0.94 16.58 -23.01
CA ASN A 47 1.61 17.85 -22.80
C ASN A 47 2.50 17.77 -21.55
N VAL A 48 3.78 18.09 -21.69
CA VAL A 48 4.66 18.20 -20.53
C VAL A 48 4.21 19.37 -19.65
N ARG A 49 4.12 19.14 -18.34
CA ARG A 49 3.77 20.16 -17.35
C ARG A 49 4.65 21.41 -17.54
N GLY A 50 4.09 22.61 -17.47
CA GLY A 50 4.83 23.87 -17.64
C GLY A 50 5.13 24.27 -19.09
N GLY A 51 4.90 23.38 -20.06
CA GLY A 51 5.11 23.62 -21.49
C GLY A 51 6.59 23.59 -21.89
N MET A 52 6.92 22.87 -22.96
CA MET A 52 8.28 22.90 -23.50
C MET A 52 8.53 24.22 -24.23
N MET A 53 9.69 24.84 -24.02
CA MET A 53 10.13 25.92 -24.91
C MET A 53 10.41 25.31 -26.29
N ASN A 54 9.61 25.68 -27.28
CA ASN A 54 9.85 25.34 -28.68
C ASN A 54 11.15 26.01 -29.13
N ASN A 55 12.29 25.33 -29.06
CA ASN A 55 13.46 25.79 -29.80
C ASN A 55 13.33 25.34 -31.25
N ALA A 56 12.42 25.97 -32.00
CA ALA A 56 12.16 25.70 -33.41
C ALA A 56 13.36 26.04 -34.34
N GLN A 57 14.53 26.34 -33.78
CA GLN A 57 15.71 26.76 -34.52
C GLN A 57 16.54 25.60 -35.08
N ASP A 58 16.35 24.36 -34.61
CA ASP A 58 17.23 23.24 -34.96
C ASP A 58 16.50 21.94 -35.33
N GLY A 59 15.28 22.02 -35.87
CA GLY A 59 14.59 20.86 -36.48
C GLY A 59 14.47 19.59 -35.61
N GLY A 60 14.69 19.72 -34.30
CA GLY A 60 14.74 18.60 -33.37
C GLY A 60 13.35 18.10 -33.03
N ASP A 61 13.19 16.78 -33.05
CA ASP A 61 11.93 16.10 -32.73
C ASP A 61 11.44 16.45 -31.31
N ILE A 62 10.14 16.66 -31.15
CA ILE A 62 9.51 16.87 -29.85
C ILE A 62 9.26 15.50 -29.22
N PRO A 63 9.68 15.25 -27.95
CA PRO A 63 9.32 14.04 -27.22
C PRO A 63 7.83 13.73 -27.30
N THR A 64 7.47 12.59 -27.89
CA THR A 64 6.06 12.16 -27.99
C THR A 64 5.58 11.38 -26.77
N ALA A 65 6.51 10.82 -25.99
CA ALA A 65 6.26 10.16 -24.71
C ALA A 65 7.52 10.18 -23.83
N SER A 66 7.36 10.10 -22.50
CA SER A 66 8.47 10.07 -21.55
C SER A 66 8.21 9.20 -20.32
N VAL A 67 9.30 8.59 -19.85
CA VAL A 67 9.47 8.10 -18.46
C VAL A 67 10.07 9.25 -17.65
N GLY A 68 9.62 9.48 -16.41
CA GLY A 68 10.17 10.52 -15.53
C GLY A 68 9.82 11.98 -15.83
N ALA A 69 9.07 12.26 -16.90
CA ALA A 69 8.48 13.59 -17.10
C ALA A 69 7.06 13.63 -16.56
N VAL A 70 6.70 14.75 -15.94
CA VAL A 70 5.32 14.99 -15.50
C VAL A 70 4.49 15.42 -16.71
N ILE A 71 3.56 14.54 -17.10
CA ILE A 71 2.73 14.68 -18.30
C ILE A 71 1.30 14.96 -17.89
N GLY A 72 0.70 15.98 -18.52
CA GLY A 72 -0.70 16.32 -18.37
C GLY A 72 -1.62 15.35 -19.12
N ALA A 73 -2.78 15.06 -18.54
CA ALA A 73 -3.88 14.37 -19.19
C ALA A 73 -4.34 15.14 -20.44
N GLY A 74 -4.94 14.43 -21.39
CA GLY A 74 -5.56 15.03 -22.56
C GLY A 74 -6.72 15.96 -22.19
N SER A 75 -7.18 16.79 -23.13
CA SER A 75 -8.36 17.63 -22.95
C SER A 75 -9.66 16.84 -22.72
N ASP A 76 -9.64 15.55 -23.03
CA ASP A 76 -10.68 14.57 -22.74
C ASP A 76 -10.61 14.01 -21.30
N GLY A 77 -9.64 14.45 -20.49
CA GLY A 77 -9.42 13.97 -19.13
C GLY A 77 -8.78 12.58 -19.07
N LEU A 78 -8.27 12.05 -20.19
CA LEU A 78 -7.67 10.73 -20.27
C LEU A 78 -6.14 10.81 -20.28
N PHE A 79 -5.49 9.88 -19.60
CA PHE A 79 -4.05 9.65 -19.76
C PHE A 79 -3.81 8.79 -20.98
N THR A 80 -2.67 8.99 -21.65
CA THR A 80 -2.21 8.13 -22.75
C THR A 80 -0.88 7.50 -22.35
N ALA A 81 -0.85 6.17 -22.22
CA ALA A 81 0.39 5.42 -22.09
C ALA A 81 0.88 4.98 -23.47
N VAL A 82 2.19 4.98 -23.66
CA VAL A 82 2.88 4.36 -24.77
C VAL A 82 3.68 3.20 -24.21
N VAL A 83 3.28 1.97 -24.54
CA VAL A 83 4.00 0.75 -24.15
C VAL A 83 4.74 0.23 -25.38
N SER A 84 5.99 -0.16 -25.22
CA SER A 84 6.75 -0.86 -26.25
C SER A 84 7.41 -2.10 -25.69
N GLY A 85 7.56 -3.11 -26.55
CA GLY A 85 8.18 -4.39 -26.26
C GLY A 85 8.36 -5.24 -27.52
N SER A 86 9.19 -6.28 -27.45
CA SER A 86 9.51 -7.22 -28.54
C SER A 86 8.26 -7.77 -29.22
N ASP A 87 7.25 -8.19 -28.44
CA ASP A 87 6.07 -8.90 -28.93
C ASP A 87 4.94 -7.98 -29.40
N ILE A 88 4.93 -6.75 -28.89
CA ILE A 88 3.84 -5.78 -29.14
C ILE A 88 4.24 -4.65 -30.09
N GLY A 89 5.54 -4.43 -30.32
CA GLY A 89 6.05 -3.24 -31.00
C GLY A 89 5.79 -1.97 -30.18
N GLU A 90 4.81 -1.16 -30.58
CA GLU A 90 4.34 0.02 -29.85
C GLU A 90 2.81 0.06 -29.79
N ASP A 91 2.26 0.21 -28.59
CA ASP A 91 0.83 0.40 -28.37
C ASP A 91 0.54 1.71 -27.62
N LYS A 92 -0.52 2.41 -28.03
CA LYS A 92 -0.95 3.68 -27.43
C LYS A 92 -2.31 3.51 -26.79
N ILE A 93 -2.33 3.54 -25.47
CA ILE A 93 -3.50 3.17 -24.68
C ILE A 93 -4.01 4.40 -23.93
N LYS A 94 -5.26 4.78 -24.20
CA LYS A 94 -5.97 5.82 -23.44
C LYS A 94 -6.73 5.22 -22.27
N PHE A 95 -6.61 5.82 -21.08
CA PHE A 95 -7.20 5.28 -19.86
C PHE A 95 -7.58 6.34 -18.81
N THR A 96 -8.39 5.92 -17.84
CA THR A 96 -8.79 6.65 -16.62
C THR A 96 -8.91 5.68 -15.43
N PHE A 97 -8.99 6.22 -14.21
CA PHE A 97 -9.23 5.48 -12.97
C PHE A 97 -10.71 5.48 -12.52
N ASP A 98 -11.60 6.05 -13.34
CA ASP A 98 -13.04 5.87 -13.15
C ASP A 98 -13.48 4.44 -13.54
N GLU A 99 -13.80 3.62 -12.54
CA GLU A 99 -14.27 2.22 -12.68
C GLU A 99 -15.51 2.10 -13.59
N THR A 100 -16.34 3.14 -13.68
CA THR A 100 -17.56 3.14 -14.49
C THR A 100 -17.28 3.39 -15.97
N SER A 101 -16.12 3.96 -16.30
CA SER A 101 -15.74 4.30 -17.67
C SER A 101 -15.40 3.06 -18.52
N ASP A 102 -15.70 3.11 -19.81
CA ASP A 102 -15.15 2.16 -20.80
C ASP A 102 -13.63 2.31 -20.94
N ASN A 103 -13.09 3.47 -20.55
CA ASN A 103 -11.66 3.76 -20.48
C ASN A 103 -11.02 3.42 -19.14
N TYR A 104 -11.71 2.69 -18.26
CA TYR A 104 -11.12 2.23 -17.01
C TYR A 104 -9.83 1.42 -17.26
N ILE A 105 -8.75 1.75 -16.55
CA ILE A 105 -7.41 1.21 -16.76
C ILE A 105 -7.39 -0.33 -16.81
N ARG A 106 -8.07 -1.01 -15.88
CA ARG A 106 -8.13 -2.48 -15.86
C ARG A 106 -8.94 -3.10 -17.01
N LYS A 107 -9.73 -2.30 -17.75
CA LYS A 107 -10.40 -2.71 -19.01
C LYS A 107 -9.53 -2.46 -20.24
N LYS A 108 -8.45 -1.67 -20.13
CA LYS A 108 -7.63 -1.22 -21.26
C LYS A 108 -6.27 -1.90 -21.36
N PHE A 109 -5.69 -2.29 -20.24
CA PHE A 109 -4.41 -3.01 -20.21
C PHE A 109 -4.63 -4.51 -20.01
N ASN A 110 -3.66 -5.31 -20.48
CA ASN A 110 -3.58 -6.72 -20.10
C ASN A 110 -3.44 -6.83 -18.58
N THR A 111 -4.28 -7.61 -17.92
CA THR A 111 -4.21 -7.89 -16.47
C THR A 111 -3.89 -9.36 -16.17
N ASN A 112 -3.67 -10.17 -17.21
CA ASN A 112 -3.26 -11.56 -17.08
C ASN A 112 -1.74 -11.66 -17.18
N PRO A 113 -1.02 -11.94 -16.08
CA PRO A 113 0.44 -12.10 -16.12
C PRO A 113 0.89 -13.28 -16.97
N GLN A 114 0.04 -14.28 -17.24
CA GLN A 114 0.41 -15.42 -18.09
C GLN A 114 0.50 -15.05 -19.57
N LEU A 115 -0.17 -13.99 -20.01
CA LEU A 115 0.03 -13.43 -21.35
C LEU A 115 1.28 -12.56 -21.42
N GLY A 116 1.81 -12.18 -20.25
CA GLY A 116 3.01 -11.39 -20.08
C GLY A 116 4.29 -12.14 -20.42
N ASN A 117 4.26 -13.47 -20.46
CA ASN A 117 5.42 -14.36 -20.41
C ASN A 117 5.76 -14.96 -21.77
N GLU A 118 6.98 -14.71 -22.27
CA GLU A 118 7.47 -15.23 -23.55
C GLU A 118 7.49 -16.78 -23.62
N GLU A 119 7.47 -17.48 -22.47
CA GLU A 119 7.37 -18.95 -22.42
C GLU A 119 5.91 -19.47 -22.38
N ALA A 120 4.91 -18.59 -22.51
CA ALA A 120 3.50 -18.96 -22.58
C ALA A 120 3.10 -19.62 -23.92
N SER A 121 4.06 -19.75 -24.84
CA SER A 121 3.89 -20.19 -26.22
C SER A 121 3.23 -21.57 -26.40
N ASP A 122 3.19 -22.39 -25.35
CA ASP A 122 2.53 -23.69 -25.35
C ASP A 122 1.05 -23.66 -24.91
N PHE A 123 0.62 -22.63 -24.16
CA PHE A 123 -0.74 -22.53 -23.62
C PHE A 123 -1.60 -21.48 -24.34
N TYR A 124 -1.00 -20.36 -24.76
CA TYR A 124 -1.68 -19.30 -25.50
C TYR A 124 -1.14 -19.17 -26.93
N PRO A 125 -1.97 -18.75 -27.91
CA PRO A 125 -1.45 -18.42 -29.24
C PRO A 125 -0.47 -17.23 -29.16
N ALA A 126 0.65 -17.30 -29.87
CA ALA A 126 1.65 -16.23 -29.91
C ALA A 126 1.08 -14.83 -30.22
N THR A 127 -0.02 -14.74 -30.98
CA THR A 127 -0.70 -13.46 -31.26
C THR A 127 -1.36 -12.81 -30.03
N SER A 128 -1.48 -13.54 -28.92
CA SER A 128 -2.06 -13.09 -27.66
C SER A 128 -1.01 -12.72 -26.61
N GLU A 129 0.27 -13.03 -26.88
CA GLU A 129 1.38 -12.66 -26.01
C GLU A 129 1.52 -11.12 -25.94
N LYS A 130 1.97 -10.67 -24.78
CA LYS A 130 2.19 -9.29 -24.41
C LYS A 130 3.49 -9.23 -23.66
N SER A 131 4.32 -8.23 -23.91
CA SER A 131 5.55 -8.03 -23.13
C SER A 131 5.31 -7.29 -21.80
N TYR A 132 4.03 -7.11 -21.42
CA TYR A 132 3.62 -6.41 -20.19
C TYR A 132 2.31 -6.91 -19.60
N TRP A 133 2.11 -6.62 -18.32
CA TRP A 133 0.81 -6.65 -17.67
C TRP A 133 0.66 -5.52 -16.65
N LEU A 134 -0.57 -5.11 -16.43
CA LEU A 134 -0.99 -4.26 -15.32
C LEU A 134 -1.24 -5.15 -14.11
N GLY A 135 -0.53 -4.89 -13.02
CA GLY A 135 -0.77 -5.57 -11.75
C GLY A 135 -1.70 -4.76 -10.84
N GLU A 136 -1.16 -4.24 -9.75
CA GLU A 136 -1.90 -3.51 -8.73
C GLU A 136 -2.41 -2.15 -9.23
N THR A 137 -3.64 -1.81 -8.83
CA THR A 137 -4.23 -0.47 -8.99
C THR A 137 -4.79 0.01 -7.65
N PHE A 138 -4.68 1.30 -7.36
CA PHE A 138 -4.94 1.84 -6.02
C PHE A 138 -6.05 2.88 -6.00
N GLU A 139 -7.20 2.59 -6.61
CA GLU A 139 -8.33 3.51 -6.72
C GLU A 139 -8.83 4.03 -5.36
N ALA A 140 -8.77 3.19 -4.32
CA ALA A 140 -9.10 3.59 -2.94
C ALA A 140 -8.19 4.72 -2.46
N PHE A 141 -6.88 4.53 -2.63
CA PHE A 141 -5.85 5.50 -2.24
C PHE A 141 -5.96 6.81 -3.05
N LEU A 142 -6.44 6.73 -4.30
CA LEU A 142 -6.69 7.90 -5.14
C LEU A 142 -7.96 8.65 -4.74
N ARG A 143 -9.04 7.95 -4.36
CA ARG A 143 -10.29 8.59 -3.91
C ARG A 143 -10.09 9.37 -2.63
N ASP A 144 -9.31 8.79 -1.73
CA ASP A 144 -9.00 9.36 -0.43
C ASP A 144 -8.06 10.54 -0.64
N GLY A 145 -8.31 11.66 0.01
CA GLY A 145 -7.48 12.84 -0.11
C GLY A 145 -6.08 12.68 0.51
N ILE A 146 -5.24 13.71 0.45
CA ILE A 146 -3.86 13.69 1.00
C ILE A 146 -3.85 13.48 2.53
N ASN A 147 -4.85 14.01 3.25
CA ASN A 147 -4.91 14.00 4.73
C ASN A 147 -5.88 12.95 5.31
N ASP A 148 -6.64 12.24 4.48
CA ASP A 148 -7.82 11.50 4.94
C ASP A 148 -7.49 10.13 5.57
N LEU A 149 -6.24 9.69 5.46
CA LEU A 149 -5.86 8.31 5.77
C LEU A 149 -5.31 8.11 7.19
N ASP A 150 -4.99 9.20 7.90
CA ASP A 150 -4.51 9.15 9.30
C ASP A 150 -5.49 9.82 10.28
N GLY A 151 -6.66 10.29 9.83
CA GLY A 151 -7.61 11.00 10.70
C GLY A 151 -7.07 12.31 11.29
N SER A 152 -6.00 12.86 10.73
CA SER A 152 -5.42 14.14 11.15
C SER A 152 -6.24 15.30 10.57
N ASP A 153 -6.80 16.12 11.46
CA ASP A 153 -7.58 17.34 11.20
C ASP A 153 -8.93 17.17 10.45
N GLY A 154 -10.00 16.94 11.24
CA GLY A 154 -11.34 17.46 10.91
C GLY A 154 -11.95 17.03 9.57
N GLY A 155 -12.24 15.74 9.42
CA GLY A 155 -13.03 15.22 8.28
C GLY A 155 -12.25 15.18 6.94
N PRO A 156 -12.82 14.56 5.90
CA PRO A 156 -12.14 14.41 4.62
C PRO A 156 -11.94 15.77 3.95
N THR A 157 -10.73 16.34 4.05
CA THR A 157 -10.39 17.64 3.47
C THR A 157 -9.58 17.51 2.19
N GLY A 158 -9.17 16.31 1.79
CA GLY A 158 -8.35 16.16 0.59
C GLY A 158 -9.15 15.94 -0.69
N VAL A 159 -8.62 16.48 -1.79
CA VAL A 159 -9.23 16.38 -3.12
C VAL A 159 -8.89 15.03 -3.74
N SER A 160 -9.91 14.29 -4.19
CA SER A 160 -9.76 13.00 -4.88
C SER A 160 -8.82 13.12 -6.10
N MET A 161 -7.82 12.23 -6.18
CA MET A 161 -6.90 12.10 -7.31
C MET A 161 -7.52 11.36 -8.51
N LEU A 162 -8.80 10.98 -8.46
CA LEU A 162 -9.48 10.43 -9.65
C LEU A 162 -9.63 11.45 -10.78
N THR A 163 -9.66 12.75 -10.44
CA THR A 163 -9.66 13.86 -11.40
C THR A 163 -8.25 14.46 -11.57
N ALA A 164 -7.20 13.73 -11.19
CA ALA A 164 -5.83 14.16 -11.39
C ALA A 164 -5.59 14.52 -12.87
N SER A 165 -4.81 15.57 -13.08
CA SER A 165 -4.58 16.13 -14.41
C SER A 165 -3.15 15.96 -14.88
N HIS A 166 -2.26 15.45 -14.02
CA HIS A 166 -0.86 15.19 -14.33
C HIS A 166 -0.43 13.84 -13.77
N GLY A 167 0.55 13.21 -14.40
CA GLY A 167 1.16 11.99 -13.90
C GLY A 167 2.59 11.80 -14.37
N VAL A 168 3.32 10.89 -13.72
CA VAL A 168 4.67 10.48 -14.08
C VAL A 168 4.81 8.97 -13.94
N ILE A 169 5.56 8.34 -14.82
CA ILE A 169 5.95 6.93 -14.70
C ILE A 169 7.40 6.85 -14.23
N LEU A 170 7.65 6.04 -13.20
CA LEU A 170 8.96 5.82 -12.58
C LEU A 170 9.17 4.32 -12.27
N ALA A 171 10.40 3.84 -12.33
CA ALA A 171 10.69 2.45 -11.97
C ALA A 171 10.61 2.25 -10.44
N ILE A 172 9.98 1.16 -10.00
CA ILE A 172 9.86 0.78 -8.59
C ILE A 172 10.86 -0.31 -8.25
N GLN A 173 12.04 0.09 -7.78
CA GLN A 173 13.08 -0.80 -7.26
C GLN A 173 14.03 -0.07 -6.31
N ASN A 174 14.71 -0.83 -5.46
CA ASN A 174 15.83 -0.36 -4.65
C ASN A 174 17.21 -0.68 -5.29
N THR A 175 18.30 -0.27 -4.64
CA THR A 175 19.69 -0.55 -5.11
C THR A 175 20.03 -2.03 -5.21
N ALA A 176 19.36 -2.88 -4.43
CA ALA A 176 19.51 -4.33 -4.46
C ALA A 176 18.65 -5.00 -5.56
N LYS A 177 18.02 -4.21 -6.46
CA LYS A 177 17.09 -4.68 -7.49
C LYS A 177 15.89 -5.44 -6.91
N LEU A 178 15.52 -5.12 -5.66
CA LEU A 178 14.28 -5.60 -5.05
C LEU A 178 13.17 -4.61 -5.33
N GLY A 179 11.96 -5.13 -5.43
CA GLY A 179 10.76 -4.36 -5.68
C GLY A 179 9.60 -5.30 -5.99
N PRO A 180 8.43 -4.75 -6.34
CA PRO A 180 7.23 -5.57 -6.55
C PRO A 180 7.37 -6.59 -7.68
N HIS A 181 8.31 -6.40 -8.63
CA HIS A 181 8.63 -7.36 -9.68
C HIS A 181 9.40 -8.60 -9.18
N ARG A 182 10.03 -8.54 -8.00
CA ARG A 182 10.74 -9.66 -7.37
C ARG A 182 9.85 -10.31 -6.34
N LYS A 183 9.03 -11.29 -6.73
CA LYS A 183 8.15 -12.04 -5.80
C LYS A 183 8.39 -13.55 -5.79
N GLN A 184 9.30 -14.05 -6.63
CA GLN A 184 9.62 -15.47 -6.71
C GLN A 184 10.14 -15.99 -5.36
N GLN A 185 9.32 -16.81 -4.71
CA GLN A 185 9.60 -17.43 -3.43
C GLN A 185 8.60 -18.57 -3.19
N GLU A 186 8.84 -19.33 -2.11
CA GLU A 186 7.89 -20.34 -1.67
C GLU A 186 6.52 -19.74 -1.27
N SER A 187 5.54 -20.60 -1.05
CA SER A 187 4.25 -20.14 -0.53
C SER A 187 4.43 -19.54 0.86
N ARG A 188 3.74 -18.43 1.10
CA ARG A 188 3.75 -17.72 2.38
C ARG A 188 2.33 -17.41 2.80
N GLU A 189 2.04 -17.68 4.06
CA GLU A 189 0.73 -17.40 4.64
C GLU A 189 0.52 -15.91 4.90
N GLY A 190 -0.70 -15.43 4.63
CA GLY A 190 -1.12 -14.10 5.04
C GLY A 190 -1.13 -13.92 6.55
N VAL A 191 -0.80 -12.72 7.02
CA VAL A 191 -0.67 -12.37 8.44
C VAL A 191 -1.54 -11.17 8.76
N ALA A 192 -2.33 -11.25 9.84
CA ALA A 192 -2.90 -10.04 10.45
C ALA A 192 -1.84 -9.47 11.38
N GLY A 193 -1.62 -8.15 11.34
CA GLY A 193 -0.60 -7.51 12.16
C GLY A 193 -0.80 -7.76 13.66
N TRP A 194 0.21 -7.41 14.47
CA TRP A 194 0.10 -7.52 15.91
C TRP A 194 -1.09 -6.72 16.42
N PHE A 195 -2.02 -7.40 17.09
CA PHE A 195 -3.04 -6.78 17.91
C PHE A 195 -2.38 -6.25 19.17
N ILE A 196 -2.70 -5.01 19.53
CA ILE A 196 -2.10 -4.30 20.65
C ILE A 196 -3.12 -4.02 21.75
N GLY A 197 -2.59 -3.92 22.97
CA GLY A 197 -3.32 -3.47 24.14
C GLY A 197 -3.74 -2.01 24.06
N GLN A 198 -4.74 -1.66 24.86
CA GLN A 198 -5.06 -0.28 25.15
C GLN A 198 -3.93 0.39 25.93
N ASP A 199 -3.90 1.72 25.92
CA ASP A 199 -2.99 2.47 26.77
C ASP A 199 -3.47 2.52 28.23
N LEU A 200 -2.60 2.04 29.13
CA LEU A 200 -2.80 2.08 30.58
C LEU A 200 -2.07 3.27 31.24
N GLY A 201 -1.32 4.04 30.45
CA GLY A 201 -0.51 5.16 30.91
C GLY A 201 -1.25 6.49 30.95
N ALA A 202 -0.48 7.56 31.15
CA ALA A 202 -0.99 8.92 31.04
C ALA A 202 -1.23 9.29 29.57
N ALA A 203 -2.43 9.81 29.27
CA ALA A 203 -2.88 10.16 27.93
C ALA A 203 -1.85 11.00 27.16
N GLY A 204 -1.30 12.07 27.75
CA GLY A 204 -0.28 12.93 27.11
C GLY A 204 1.06 12.26 26.74
N SER A 205 1.31 11.02 27.18
CA SER A 205 2.49 10.22 26.80
C SER A 205 2.16 9.07 25.84
N TYR A 206 0.90 8.99 25.39
CA TYR A 206 0.43 7.93 24.52
C TYR A 206 1.19 7.91 23.19
N VAL A 207 1.73 6.74 22.88
CA VAL A 207 2.35 6.45 21.59
C VAL A 207 1.80 5.11 21.10
N PRO A 208 1.01 5.06 20.02
CA PRO A 208 0.29 3.86 19.60
C PRO A 208 1.22 2.69 19.25
N PHE A 209 2.35 2.97 18.60
CA PHE A 209 3.30 1.93 18.21
C PHE A 209 4.15 1.38 19.36
N ASN A 210 4.05 1.96 20.57
CA ASN A 210 4.72 1.46 21.77
C ASN A 210 3.80 0.58 22.63
N GLN A 211 2.54 0.41 22.26
CA GLN A 211 1.58 -0.37 23.04
C GLN A 211 1.94 -1.86 23.05
N GLN A 212 1.55 -2.54 24.14
CA GLN A 212 1.86 -3.96 24.34
C GLN A 212 1.30 -4.81 23.20
N LYS A 213 2.18 -5.52 22.49
CA LYS A 213 1.78 -6.54 21.52
C LYS A 213 1.15 -7.72 22.26
N LEU A 214 -0.04 -8.14 21.85
CA LEU A 214 -0.80 -9.20 22.52
C LEU A 214 -0.68 -10.53 21.78
N PHE A 215 -1.13 -10.53 20.54
CA PHE A 215 -1.12 -11.69 19.65
C PHE A 215 -1.18 -11.22 18.20
N ARG A 216 -0.87 -12.11 17.26
CA ARG A 216 -1.16 -11.92 15.84
C ARG A 216 -1.75 -13.20 15.26
N LEU A 217 -2.41 -13.08 14.12
CA LEU A 217 -2.99 -14.24 13.42
C LEU A 217 -2.20 -14.54 12.16
N LYS A 218 -1.94 -15.83 11.94
CA LYS A 218 -1.29 -16.33 10.73
C LYS A 218 -2.17 -17.31 10.01
N GLY A 219 -2.12 -17.27 8.68
CA GLY A 219 -2.84 -18.20 7.83
C GLY A 219 -2.37 -19.64 7.97
N ARG A 220 -3.24 -20.58 7.57
CA ARG A 220 -2.95 -22.01 7.61
C ARG A 220 -3.33 -22.72 6.31
N GLY A 221 -2.38 -22.80 5.37
CA GLY A 221 -2.54 -23.48 4.10
C GLY A 221 -3.35 -22.68 3.08
N HIS A 222 -3.38 -21.36 3.21
CA HIS A 222 -4.21 -20.48 2.39
C HIS A 222 -3.39 -19.50 1.52
N GLY A 223 -2.08 -19.41 1.71
CA GLY A 223 -1.22 -18.55 0.89
C GLY A 223 -1.72 -17.11 0.83
N ALA A 224 -1.98 -16.61 -0.39
CA ALA A 224 -2.51 -15.28 -0.66
C ALA A 224 -4.04 -15.15 -0.46
N TRP A 225 -4.76 -16.25 -0.21
CA TRP A 225 -6.22 -16.23 -0.16
C TRP A 225 -6.74 -15.35 0.99
N LEU A 226 -6.10 -15.36 2.17
CA LEU A 226 -6.58 -14.64 3.34
C LEU A 226 -6.60 -13.12 3.16
N HIS A 227 -5.53 -12.51 2.65
CA HIS A 227 -5.51 -11.04 2.46
C HIS A 227 -6.38 -10.58 1.30
N LYS A 228 -6.71 -11.49 0.38
CA LYS A 228 -7.61 -11.23 -0.76
C LYS A 228 -9.09 -11.39 -0.43
N ASN A 229 -9.45 -12.23 0.55
CA ASN A 229 -10.83 -12.64 0.77
C ASN A 229 -11.32 -12.47 2.21
N ALA A 230 -10.44 -12.33 3.20
CA ALA A 230 -10.81 -12.30 4.60
C ALA A 230 -10.37 -11.02 5.33
N LYS A 231 -11.13 -10.66 6.35
CA LYS A 231 -10.79 -9.64 7.35
C LYS A 231 -11.08 -10.14 8.77
N VAL A 232 -10.37 -9.62 9.74
CA VAL A 232 -10.50 -10.00 11.16
C VAL A 232 -11.28 -8.92 11.88
N GLN A 233 -12.21 -9.34 12.72
CA GLN A 233 -12.88 -8.45 13.65
C GLN A 233 -12.61 -8.88 15.08
N ILE A 234 -12.25 -7.90 15.90
CA ILE A 234 -12.35 -7.99 17.34
C ILE A 234 -13.67 -7.34 17.71
N ASP A 235 -14.55 -8.12 18.33
CA ASP A 235 -15.93 -7.72 18.67
C ASP A 235 -16.18 -7.98 20.16
N ARG A 236 -17.20 -7.31 20.72
CA ARG A 236 -17.65 -7.46 22.11
C ARG A 236 -16.51 -7.36 23.12
N ILE A 237 -15.63 -6.38 22.95
CA ILE A 237 -14.60 -6.08 23.95
C ILE A 237 -15.30 -5.68 25.26
N ARG A 238 -14.93 -6.33 26.35
CA ARG A 238 -15.50 -6.10 27.68
C ARG A 238 -14.39 -6.06 28.70
N ALA A 239 -14.39 -4.97 29.47
CA ALA A 239 -13.62 -4.86 30.70
C ALA A 239 -13.96 -6.01 31.67
N PRO A 240 -13.05 -6.36 32.58
CA PRO A 240 -13.26 -7.44 33.54
C PRO A 240 -14.54 -7.19 34.37
N ALA A 241 -15.45 -8.18 34.38
CA ALA A 241 -16.79 -8.00 34.96
C ALA A 241 -16.85 -8.24 36.49
N SER A 242 -15.75 -8.68 37.12
CA SER A 242 -15.77 -9.09 38.53
C SER A 242 -14.46 -8.77 39.24
N LEU A 243 -14.54 -8.52 40.55
CA LEU A 243 -13.37 -8.33 41.43
C LEU A 243 -12.45 -9.57 41.54
N ASN A 244 -12.81 -10.70 40.92
CA ASN A 244 -12.12 -11.98 41.06
C ASN A 244 -11.38 -12.40 39.78
N SER A 245 -11.47 -11.61 38.71
CA SER A 245 -10.76 -11.85 37.44
C SER A 245 -10.34 -10.50 36.91
N ASP A 246 -9.03 -10.29 36.81
CA ASP A 246 -8.47 -9.04 36.28
C ASP A 246 -8.47 -9.02 34.74
N TYR A 247 -8.81 -10.15 34.11
CA TYR A 247 -8.87 -10.30 32.66
C TYR A 247 -10.24 -9.99 32.09
N GLY A 248 -10.26 -9.20 31.01
CA GLY A 248 -11.44 -8.96 30.20
C GLY A 248 -11.71 -10.06 29.18
N THR A 249 -12.76 -9.86 28.37
CA THR A 249 -13.16 -10.81 27.33
C THR A 249 -13.44 -10.12 26.01
N PHE A 250 -13.27 -10.85 24.91
CA PHE A 250 -13.58 -10.39 23.57
C PHE A 250 -13.99 -11.56 22.66
N SER A 251 -14.44 -11.24 21.45
CA SER A 251 -14.72 -12.19 20.38
C SER A 251 -13.80 -11.94 19.20
N LEU A 252 -13.44 -13.01 18.48
CA LEU A 252 -12.72 -12.94 17.22
C LEU A 252 -13.60 -13.49 16.11
N VAL A 253 -13.80 -12.71 15.05
CA VAL A 253 -14.64 -13.09 13.91
C VAL A 253 -13.85 -12.94 12.62
N LEU A 254 -13.75 -14.01 11.85
CA LEU A 254 -13.21 -13.99 10.49
C LEU A 254 -14.37 -13.78 9.52
N ARG A 255 -14.30 -12.73 8.70
CA ARG A 255 -15.37 -12.33 7.76
C ARG A 255 -14.87 -12.20 6.34
N ASP A 256 -15.79 -12.28 5.39
CA ASP A 256 -15.50 -11.94 4.00
C ASP A 256 -15.09 -10.46 3.89
N ILE A 257 -13.99 -10.19 3.19
CA ILE A 257 -13.46 -8.84 3.03
C ILE A 257 -14.46 -7.92 2.32
N ASN A 258 -15.28 -8.48 1.42
CA ASN A 258 -16.24 -7.74 0.60
C ASN A 258 -17.59 -7.54 1.28
N ASP A 259 -17.81 -8.13 2.45
CA ASP A 259 -19.04 -7.91 3.21
C ASP A 259 -19.08 -6.48 3.78
N THR A 260 -20.26 -6.06 4.24
CA THR A 260 -20.46 -4.76 4.90
C THR A 260 -20.98 -4.98 6.31
N ASP A 261 -20.88 -3.97 7.17
CA ASP A 261 -21.43 -4.06 8.52
C ASP A 261 -22.96 -4.18 8.54
N ALA A 262 -23.64 -3.80 7.46
CA ALA A 262 -25.07 -4.02 7.27
C ALA A 262 -25.41 -5.43 6.73
N ASN A 263 -24.47 -6.12 6.07
CA ASN A 263 -24.67 -7.45 5.50
C ASN A 263 -23.43 -8.32 5.73
N VAL A 264 -23.40 -8.99 6.87
CA VAL A 264 -22.24 -9.72 7.40
C VAL A 264 -22.17 -11.16 6.87
N ILE A 265 -20.99 -11.57 6.38
CA ILE A 265 -20.67 -12.94 5.97
C ILE A 265 -19.50 -13.44 6.83
N VAL A 266 -19.79 -14.40 7.72
CA VAL A 266 -18.80 -14.96 8.66
C VAL A 266 -18.24 -16.26 8.12
N TYR A 267 -16.92 -16.39 8.11
CA TYR A 267 -16.21 -17.66 7.90
C TYR A 267 -16.08 -18.44 9.20
N GLU A 268 -15.54 -17.81 10.26
CA GLU A 268 -15.37 -18.42 11.57
C GLU A 268 -15.57 -17.41 12.69
N ARG A 269 -16.01 -17.88 13.86
CA ARG A 269 -16.24 -17.03 15.02
C ARG A 269 -15.87 -17.76 16.31
N PHE A 270 -15.13 -17.07 17.16
CA PHE A 270 -14.71 -17.53 18.48
C PHE A 270 -15.13 -16.50 19.52
N ASP A 271 -16.06 -16.87 20.39
CA ASP A 271 -16.63 -15.98 21.41
C ASP A 271 -16.04 -16.22 22.80
N ASN A 272 -16.08 -15.17 23.62
CA ASN A 272 -15.65 -15.16 25.02
C ASN A 272 -14.18 -15.57 25.19
N LEU A 273 -13.33 -15.16 24.25
CA LEU A 273 -11.88 -15.30 24.34
C LEU A 273 -11.34 -14.42 25.46
N THR A 274 -10.22 -14.83 26.02
CA THR A 274 -9.48 -14.07 27.04
C THR A 274 -7.97 -14.21 26.84
N LEU A 275 -7.22 -13.28 27.42
CA LEU A 275 -5.75 -13.31 27.47
C LEU A 275 -5.21 -14.02 28.72
N ASP A 276 -6.07 -14.52 29.61
CA ASP A 276 -5.68 -15.33 30.77
C ASP A 276 -5.13 -16.70 30.33
N PRO A 277 -3.82 -16.99 30.49
CA PRO A 277 -3.23 -18.26 30.07
C PRO A 277 -3.76 -19.47 30.85
N THR A 278 -4.33 -19.25 32.04
CA THR A 278 -4.89 -20.32 32.88
C THR A 278 -6.31 -20.70 32.45
N SER A 279 -6.98 -19.82 31.70
CA SER A 279 -8.36 -20.02 31.28
C SER A 279 -8.51 -21.09 30.19
N VAL A 280 -9.61 -21.82 30.23
CA VAL A 280 -10.03 -22.67 29.10
C VAL A 280 -10.39 -21.85 27.86
N ASN A 281 -10.70 -20.57 28.06
CA ASN A 281 -11.05 -19.64 27.00
C ASN A 281 -9.85 -18.82 26.50
N PHE A 282 -8.63 -19.17 26.93
CA PHE A 282 -7.41 -18.54 26.42
C PHE A 282 -7.36 -18.62 24.89
N ILE A 283 -7.05 -17.51 24.23
CA ILE A 283 -7.13 -17.40 22.77
C ILE A 283 -6.30 -18.48 22.04
N ALA A 284 -5.06 -18.72 22.44
CA ALA A 284 -4.20 -19.74 21.85
C ALA A 284 -4.78 -21.15 22.04
N ARG A 285 -5.45 -21.42 23.17
CA ARG A 285 -6.10 -22.70 23.43
C ARG A 285 -7.39 -22.89 22.64
N ARG A 286 -8.17 -21.81 22.45
CA ARG A 286 -9.49 -21.86 21.78
C ARG A 286 -9.40 -21.90 20.27
N ILE A 287 -8.40 -21.27 19.69
CA ILE A 287 -8.18 -21.21 18.23
C ILE A 287 -7.09 -22.20 17.80
N GLY A 288 -6.05 -22.36 18.62
CA GLY A 288 -4.83 -23.12 18.37
C GLY A 288 -3.65 -22.23 18.00
N ASP A 289 -2.45 -22.74 18.28
CA ASP A 289 -1.16 -22.07 18.03
C ASP A 289 -0.18 -22.95 17.24
N LYS A 290 -0.60 -24.18 16.86
CA LYS A 290 0.28 -25.14 16.24
C LYS A 290 0.65 -24.75 14.82
N TYR A 291 1.93 -24.90 14.47
CA TYR A 291 2.41 -24.69 13.11
C TYR A 291 3.59 -25.60 12.78
N ASN A 292 3.77 -25.85 11.49
CA ASN A 292 4.88 -26.63 10.97
C ASN A 292 5.93 -25.70 10.35
N LYS A 293 7.21 -25.95 10.62
CA LYS A 293 8.32 -25.25 10.00
C LYS A 293 9.38 -26.23 9.52
N TRP A 294 9.87 -26.03 8.30
CA TRP A 294 10.96 -26.82 7.75
C TRP A 294 12.27 -26.45 8.46
N ASP A 295 12.91 -27.46 9.07
CA ASP A 295 14.26 -27.33 9.61
C ASP A 295 15.27 -27.70 8.52
N ALA A 296 15.84 -26.69 7.86
CA ALA A 296 16.80 -26.87 6.78
C ALA A 296 18.09 -27.61 7.22
N THR A 297 18.45 -27.54 8.51
CA THR A 297 19.66 -28.20 9.04
C THR A 297 19.41 -29.70 9.19
N ASN A 298 18.30 -30.06 9.83
CA ASN A 298 17.96 -31.47 10.09
C ASN A 298 17.13 -32.11 8.97
N LYS A 299 16.77 -31.35 7.93
CA LYS A 299 15.95 -31.76 6.77
C LYS A 299 14.66 -32.47 7.18
N GLN A 300 13.96 -31.90 8.16
CA GLN A 300 12.70 -32.44 8.67
C GLN A 300 11.69 -31.32 8.92
N LEU A 301 10.41 -31.65 8.76
CA LEU A 301 9.32 -30.78 9.17
C LEU A 301 9.12 -30.92 10.68
N LYS A 302 9.20 -29.81 11.42
CA LYS A 302 8.97 -29.77 12.87
C LYS A 302 7.64 -29.09 13.17
N GLU A 303 6.88 -29.69 14.07
CA GLU A 303 5.69 -29.09 14.66
C GLU A 303 6.09 -28.27 15.89
N TYR A 304 5.51 -27.08 16.00
CA TYR A 304 5.64 -26.12 17.10
C TYR A 304 4.23 -25.76 17.59
N GLY A 305 4.14 -25.16 18.78
CA GLY A 305 2.88 -24.82 19.45
C GLY A 305 2.39 -25.94 20.37
N GLU A 306 1.54 -25.59 21.33
CA GLU A 306 1.04 -26.50 22.37
C GLU A 306 -0.41 -26.94 22.09
N TYR A 307 -1.22 -26.04 21.53
CA TYR A 307 -2.67 -26.21 21.39
C TYR A 307 -3.08 -26.54 19.95
N ASP A 308 -3.78 -27.67 19.81
CA ASP A 308 -4.27 -28.12 18.50
C ASP A 308 -5.19 -27.08 17.83
N ASN A 309 -4.94 -26.84 16.54
CA ASN A 309 -5.70 -25.89 15.72
C ASN A 309 -7.17 -26.30 15.58
N GLN A 310 -8.05 -25.44 16.07
CA GLN A 310 -9.51 -25.56 15.96
C GLN A 310 -10.07 -24.76 14.78
N SER A 311 -9.42 -23.66 14.41
CA SER A 311 -9.76 -22.92 13.19
C SER A 311 -9.41 -23.73 11.93
N ASN A 312 -10.03 -23.46 10.78
CA ASN A 312 -9.60 -23.95 9.47
C ASN A 312 -8.71 -22.97 8.70
N PHE A 313 -8.69 -21.71 9.12
CA PHE A 313 -8.08 -20.61 8.36
C PHE A 313 -6.81 -20.07 9.01
N ILE A 314 -6.77 -20.05 10.33
CA ILE A 314 -5.73 -19.34 11.08
C ILE A 314 -5.18 -20.19 12.24
N TYR A 315 -4.04 -19.76 12.76
CA TYR A 315 -3.54 -20.07 14.10
C TYR A 315 -3.04 -18.78 14.76
N VAL A 316 -2.88 -18.82 16.08
CA VAL A 316 -2.50 -17.68 16.90
C VAL A 316 -1.01 -17.73 17.18
N GLU A 317 -0.32 -16.62 16.94
CA GLU A 317 1.03 -16.41 17.47
C GLU A 317 0.94 -15.43 18.64
N MET A 318 1.24 -15.91 19.83
CA MET A 318 1.19 -15.12 21.06
C MET A 318 2.45 -14.29 21.23
N ASN A 319 2.31 -13.13 21.88
CA ASN A 319 3.45 -12.49 22.51
C ASN A 319 3.89 -13.35 23.71
N SER A 320 5.20 -13.57 23.85
CA SER A 320 5.76 -14.45 24.88
C SER A 320 5.42 -14.02 26.31
N ASP A 321 5.34 -12.70 26.56
CA ASP A 321 5.06 -12.19 27.90
C ASP A 321 3.57 -12.35 28.23
N VAL A 322 2.68 -12.22 27.23
CA VAL A 322 1.25 -12.50 27.40
C VAL A 322 1.01 -13.98 27.64
N GLU A 323 1.66 -14.85 26.87
CA GLU A 323 1.56 -16.30 27.04
C GLU A 323 2.07 -16.77 28.41
N ALA A 324 3.11 -16.12 28.93
CA ALA A 324 3.64 -16.37 30.27
C ALA A 324 2.81 -15.74 31.40
N GLY A 325 1.79 -14.92 31.09
CA GLY A 325 1.03 -14.16 32.08
C GLY A 325 1.85 -13.08 32.80
N ALA A 326 2.87 -12.53 32.12
CA ALA A 326 3.80 -11.55 32.65
C ALA A 326 3.42 -10.09 32.31
N THR A 327 2.39 -9.88 31.50
CA THR A 327 1.83 -8.55 31.19
C THR A 327 0.74 -8.15 32.17
N ASP A 328 0.32 -6.88 32.13
CA ASP A 328 -0.84 -6.42 32.89
C ASP A 328 -2.11 -7.18 32.47
N ALA A 329 -2.83 -7.74 33.44
CA ALA A 329 -4.00 -8.58 33.20
C ALA A 329 -5.21 -7.80 32.67
N SER A 330 -5.24 -6.48 32.88
CA SER A 330 -6.32 -5.61 32.39
C SER A 330 -6.27 -5.36 30.88
N LEU A 331 -5.18 -5.78 30.21
CA LEU A 331 -5.02 -5.58 28.77
C LEU A 331 -6.13 -6.27 27.95
N LEU A 332 -6.63 -5.53 26.98
CA LEU A 332 -7.65 -5.90 26.02
C LEU A 332 -7.13 -5.56 24.62
N PRO A 333 -7.46 -6.37 23.59
CA PRO A 333 -7.16 -5.97 22.21
C PRO A 333 -7.92 -4.69 21.89
N PHE A 334 -7.20 -3.60 21.64
CA PHE A 334 -7.75 -2.27 21.38
C PHE A 334 -7.25 -1.66 20.08
N GLY A 335 -6.22 -2.24 19.48
CA GLY A 335 -5.63 -1.75 18.24
C GLY A 335 -4.88 -2.81 17.47
N TYR A 336 -4.26 -2.40 16.36
CA TYR A 336 -3.38 -3.26 15.57
C TYR A 336 -2.37 -2.47 14.73
N PHE A 337 -1.27 -3.13 14.37
CA PHE A 337 -0.34 -2.65 13.34
C PHE A 337 -0.88 -2.93 11.93
N GLY A 338 -1.02 -1.88 11.12
CA GLY A 338 -1.45 -2.00 9.73
C GLY A 338 -0.40 -2.68 8.82
N PRO A 339 -0.77 -3.01 7.56
CA PRO A 339 0.14 -3.63 6.60
C PRO A 339 1.41 -2.78 6.36
N PRO A 340 2.58 -3.40 6.16
CA PRO A 340 3.79 -2.67 5.76
C PRO A 340 3.60 -2.05 4.38
N LYS A 341 4.34 -0.98 4.11
CA LYS A 341 4.37 -0.33 2.79
C LYS A 341 5.77 0.11 2.40
N PHE A 342 5.98 0.37 1.12
CA PHE A 342 7.16 1.13 0.71
C PHE A 342 7.12 2.54 1.32
N THR A 343 8.28 3.03 1.75
CA THR A 343 8.45 4.35 2.34
C THR A 343 8.18 5.44 1.31
N ASP A 344 7.36 6.42 1.66
CA ASP A 344 7.11 7.61 0.83
C ASP A 344 8.41 8.37 0.53
N CYS A 345 8.53 8.87 -0.69
CA CYS A 345 9.63 9.75 -1.09
C CYS A 345 9.16 11.20 -0.95
N LEU A 346 9.50 11.84 0.18
CA LEU A 346 9.05 13.19 0.49
C LEU A 346 10.04 14.25 -0.04
N ASN A 347 9.52 15.39 -0.51
CA ASN A 347 10.31 16.55 -0.94
C ASN A 347 11.44 16.18 -1.92
N VAL A 348 11.13 15.33 -2.88
CA VAL A 348 12.03 14.96 -3.95
C VAL A 348 12.44 16.23 -4.69
N LEU A 349 13.71 16.58 -4.61
CA LEU A 349 14.31 17.73 -5.27
C LEU A 349 15.03 17.27 -6.53
N SER A 350 14.70 17.88 -7.66
CA SER A 350 15.44 17.63 -8.89
C SER A 350 16.78 18.40 -8.91
N GLY A 351 17.88 17.72 -9.24
CA GLY A 351 19.23 18.31 -9.39
C GLY A 351 20.06 18.45 -8.11
N THR A 352 19.56 18.04 -6.95
CA THR A 352 20.36 17.96 -5.70
C THR A 352 20.81 16.54 -5.42
N TYR A 353 21.90 16.07 -6.02
CA TYR A 353 22.61 14.91 -5.48
C TYR A 353 24.10 14.86 -5.86
N GLU A 354 24.88 14.29 -4.95
CA GLU A 354 26.31 14.06 -5.03
C GLU A 354 26.60 12.86 -5.95
N PHE A 355 27.42 13.09 -6.96
CA PHE A 355 27.88 12.13 -7.95
C PHE A 355 28.85 11.13 -7.32
N VAL A 356 28.45 9.85 -7.22
CA VAL A 356 29.39 8.74 -7.03
C VAL A 356 29.42 7.93 -8.31
N LEU A 357 30.53 8.03 -9.04
CA LEU A 357 30.81 7.26 -10.26
C LEU A 357 30.67 5.75 -10.01
N GLY A 358 29.86 5.07 -10.83
CA GLY A 358 29.88 3.60 -10.98
C GLY A 358 28.76 2.82 -10.28
N GLU A 359 27.91 3.45 -9.47
CA GLU A 359 26.76 2.80 -8.85
C GLU A 359 25.60 3.82 -8.83
N GLY A 360 24.57 3.62 -9.65
CA GLY A 360 23.37 4.47 -9.59
C GLY A 360 22.81 4.47 -8.17
N ARG A 361 22.59 5.64 -7.56
CA ARG A 361 22.17 5.72 -6.16
C ARG A 361 20.79 6.32 -5.98
N VAL A 362 20.00 5.48 -5.34
CA VAL A 362 18.61 5.53 -4.95
C VAL A 362 18.57 6.28 -3.62
N THR A 363 17.52 7.08 -3.39
CA THR A 363 17.12 7.35 -2.00
C THR A 363 16.88 5.99 -1.34
N SER A 364 16.84 5.89 -0.01
CA SER A 364 16.45 4.62 0.61
C SER A 364 15.08 4.10 0.13
N GLY A 365 14.27 4.86 -0.63
CA GLY A 365 12.98 4.45 -1.18
C GLY A 365 13.08 3.57 -2.44
N PHE A 366 12.10 2.71 -2.64
CA PHE A 366 11.97 1.81 -3.80
C PHE A 366 11.62 2.54 -5.10
N ILE A 367 12.19 3.72 -5.35
CA ILE A 367 12.00 4.50 -6.57
C ILE A 367 13.36 4.77 -7.17
N THR A 368 13.54 4.28 -8.39
CA THR A 368 14.67 4.70 -9.22
C THR A 368 14.18 5.81 -10.13
N GLY A 369 14.71 7.02 -9.91
CA GLY A 369 14.46 8.15 -10.80
C GLY A 369 14.86 7.84 -12.24
N ALA A 370 14.29 8.57 -13.19
CA ALA A 370 14.60 8.35 -14.59
C ALA A 370 16.07 8.67 -14.88
N TYR A 371 16.87 7.63 -15.06
CA TYR A 371 17.80 7.63 -16.17
C TYR A 371 16.86 7.64 -17.41
N GLY A 372 16.85 8.71 -18.24
CA GLY A 372 15.80 9.05 -19.25
C GLY A 372 15.53 8.00 -20.36
N SER A 373 14.62 8.07 -21.32
CA SER A 373 14.73 8.79 -22.59
C SER A 373 13.36 9.01 -23.23
N ALA A 374 13.25 10.10 -23.98
CA ALA A 374 12.16 10.38 -24.90
C ALA A 374 12.29 9.58 -26.21
N LYS A 375 11.17 9.14 -26.79
CA LYS A 375 11.13 8.73 -28.21
C LYS A 375 11.18 9.98 -29.10
N TYR A 376 12.25 10.10 -29.87
CA TYR A 376 12.35 10.98 -31.04
C TYR A 376 12.02 10.13 -32.28
N GLY A 377 11.29 10.67 -33.25
CA GLY A 377 10.80 9.89 -34.38
C GLY A 377 11.08 10.58 -35.70
N ALA A 378 11.99 10.03 -36.51
CA ALA A 378 11.94 10.13 -37.97
C ALA A 378 12.78 9.01 -38.62
N GLY A 379 12.31 8.50 -39.77
CA GLY A 379 12.84 7.30 -40.41
C GLY A 379 14.36 7.29 -40.64
N GLY A 380 15.00 6.20 -40.19
CA GLY A 380 16.39 5.86 -40.52
C GLY A 380 17.19 5.40 -39.31
N ALA A 381 17.47 4.10 -39.24
CA ALA A 381 18.31 3.39 -38.26
C ALA A 381 17.93 3.57 -36.77
N VAL A 382 17.24 2.54 -36.24
CA VAL A 382 16.92 2.40 -34.81
C VAL A 382 18.21 2.15 -34.03
N GLU A 383 18.78 3.20 -33.45
CA GLU A 383 19.63 3.06 -32.25
C GLU A 383 18.73 3.23 -31.01
N TRP A 384 18.59 2.12 -30.30
CA TRP A 384 17.71 1.91 -29.14
C TRP A 384 18.07 2.85 -27.98
N PRO A 385 17.10 3.56 -27.36
CA PRO A 385 17.48 4.65 -26.50
C PRO A 385 17.72 4.10 -25.09
N ALA A 386 18.99 4.09 -24.70
CA ALA A 386 19.32 4.36 -23.32
C ALA A 386 18.82 5.77 -22.99
N ASN A 387 18.13 5.89 -21.88
CA ASN A 387 18.79 6.59 -20.80
C ASN A 387 18.71 8.14 -20.74
N LYS A 388 18.07 8.86 -21.69
CA LYS A 388 18.33 10.31 -21.95
C LYS A 388 17.10 11.22 -22.12
N PHE A 389 16.74 11.95 -21.06
CA PHE A 389 16.08 13.26 -21.13
C PHE A 389 17.14 14.31 -20.73
N GLY A 390 17.37 15.29 -21.60
CA GLY A 390 18.71 15.81 -21.90
C GLY A 390 19.31 16.86 -20.97
N VAL A 391 20.63 16.79 -20.83
CA VAL A 391 21.55 17.86 -21.24
C VAL A 391 22.69 17.20 -22.03
N SER A 392 22.86 17.55 -23.30
CA SER A 392 24.09 17.28 -24.03
C SER A 392 25.18 18.18 -23.45
N GLY A 393 25.88 17.69 -22.45
CA GLY A 393 27.03 18.34 -21.83
C GLY A 393 27.57 17.39 -20.77
N GLU A 394 28.87 17.18 -20.78
CA GLU A 394 29.56 16.13 -20.00
C GLU A 394 29.48 16.32 -18.46
N ASP A 395 28.68 17.27 -17.96
CA ASP A 395 28.57 17.68 -16.55
C ASP A 395 27.11 17.78 -16.01
N GLY A 396 26.08 17.33 -16.75
CA GLY A 396 24.66 17.47 -16.33
C GLY A 396 24.10 16.25 -15.59
N THR A 397 23.79 16.37 -14.29
CA THR A 397 23.03 15.35 -13.54
C THR A 397 21.56 15.31 -13.98
N PRO A 398 20.97 14.17 -14.38
CA PRO A 398 19.58 14.11 -14.82
C PRO A 398 18.60 14.42 -13.67
N PRO A 399 17.50 15.13 -13.96
CA PRO A 399 16.46 15.47 -12.98
C PRO A 399 15.69 14.24 -12.50
N PHE A 400 15.40 14.15 -11.19
CA PHE A 400 14.57 13.05 -10.64
C PHE A 400 13.10 13.17 -11.11
N LEU A 401 12.56 14.39 -11.16
CA LEU A 401 11.29 14.75 -11.79
C LEU A 401 11.53 15.88 -12.80
N SER A 402 11.00 15.75 -14.02
CA SER A 402 11.20 16.73 -15.09
C SER A 402 9.90 17.32 -15.63
N GLY A 403 9.94 18.60 -16.02
CA GLY A 403 8.85 19.34 -16.65
C GLY A 403 9.35 20.55 -17.44
N GLY A 404 8.49 21.20 -18.20
CA GLY A 404 8.79 22.43 -18.94
C GLY A 404 9.11 23.62 -18.03
N ASN A 405 10.14 24.38 -18.38
CA ASN A 405 10.53 25.61 -17.66
C ASN A 405 9.66 26.79 -18.11
N GLY A 406 8.67 27.15 -17.30
CA GLY A 406 7.81 28.32 -17.52
C GLY A 406 8.47 29.69 -17.28
N PHE A 407 9.79 29.77 -17.06
CA PHE A 407 10.49 31.04 -16.81
C PHE A 407 11.28 31.50 -18.04
N GLY A 408 10.87 32.63 -18.62
CA GLY A 408 11.68 33.36 -19.59
C GLY A 408 12.89 34.01 -18.91
N GLN A 409 14.09 33.47 -19.14
CA GLN A 409 15.30 34.19 -19.58
C GLN A 409 16.52 33.24 -19.59
N ASP A 410 17.19 33.19 -20.74
CA ASP A 410 18.60 32.81 -20.95
C ASP A 410 19.08 31.40 -20.53
N MET A 411 18.35 30.34 -20.87
CA MET A 411 18.95 29.00 -21.05
C MET A 411 19.17 28.74 -22.55
N PRO A 412 20.42 28.59 -23.04
CA PRO A 412 20.70 28.54 -24.49
C PRO A 412 20.22 27.28 -25.23
N THR A 413 19.59 26.32 -24.55
CA THR A 413 19.17 25.04 -25.13
C THR A 413 17.84 24.61 -24.52
N GLY A 414 16.82 24.40 -25.37
CA GLY A 414 15.45 24.06 -24.98
C GLY A 414 15.33 22.75 -24.19
N GLY A 415 15.43 22.83 -22.86
CA GLY A 415 15.32 21.71 -21.95
C GLY A 415 14.12 21.80 -21.01
N SER A 416 13.65 20.63 -20.55
CA SER A 416 12.85 20.54 -19.32
C SER A 416 13.71 20.99 -18.15
N GLY A 417 13.11 21.64 -17.14
CA GLY A 417 13.78 21.89 -15.87
C GLY A 417 13.20 21.08 -14.72
N ASN A 418 13.68 21.48 -13.55
CA ASN A 418 13.60 20.72 -12.31
C ASN A 418 12.25 20.93 -11.62
N LEU A 419 11.55 19.83 -11.36
CA LEU A 419 10.37 19.84 -10.51
C LEU A 419 10.71 19.32 -9.11
N THR A 420 9.93 19.76 -8.13
CA THR A 420 9.89 19.18 -6.78
C THR A 420 8.56 18.48 -6.56
N GLY A 421 8.49 17.59 -5.58
CA GLY A 421 7.22 17.01 -5.14
C GLY A 421 7.44 15.82 -4.20
N SER A 422 6.37 15.24 -3.70
CA SER A 422 6.42 13.98 -2.95
C SER A 422 5.81 12.84 -3.76
N LEU A 423 6.27 11.61 -3.52
CA LEU A 423 5.71 10.39 -4.07
C LEU A 423 5.24 9.52 -2.92
N LEU A 424 3.92 9.34 -2.81
CA LEU A 424 3.25 8.61 -1.76
C LEU A 424 2.87 7.21 -2.24
N PHE A 425 3.25 6.21 -1.45
CA PHE A 425 2.88 4.82 -1.64
C PHE A 425 1.53 4.50 -0.98
N PRO A 426 0.81 3.50 -1.52
CA PRO A 426 -0.56 3.22 -1.11
C PRO A 426 -0.61 2.71 0.33
N LYS A 427 -1.65 3.16 1.03
CA LYS A 427 -2.12 2.58 2.29
C LYS A 427 -3.64 2.48 2.23
N VAL A 428 -4.19 1.60 3.04
CA VAL A 428 -5.64 1.41 3.11
C VAL A 428 -6.29 2.35 4.11
N ARG A 429 -7.58 2.60 3.88
CA ARG A 429 -8.40 3.50 4.67
C ARG A 429 -8.74 2.92 6.04
N ILE A 430 -8.76 3.81 7.03
CA ILE A 430 -9.35 3.57 8.35
C ILE A 430 -10.73 4.26 8.40
N ARG A 431 -11.71 3.63 9.05
CA ARG A 431 -13.02 4.25 9.32
C ARG A 431 -12.82 5.53 10.14
N ASN A 432 -13.27 6.65 9.58
CA ASN A 432 -13.17 7.94 10.23
C ASN A 432 -14.37 8.18 11.16
N SER A 433 -15.60 7.95 10.69
CA SER A 433 -16.82 8.17 11.50
C SER A 433 -17.56 6.88 11.81
N ALA A 434 -18.18 6.82 13.00
CA ALA A 434 -19.16 5.79 13.33
C ALA A 434 -20.37 5.77 12.37
N SER A 435 -20.70 6.89 11.73
CA SER A 435 -21.76 6.97 10.72
C SER A 435 -21.38 6.36 9.37
N ASP A 436 -20.10 6.03 9.16
CA ASP A 436 -19.61 5.54 7.87
C ASP A 436 -20.21 4.17 7.52
N GLY A 437 -20.45 3.95 6.22
CA GLY A 437 -20.99 2.70 5.70
C GLY A 437 -22.51 2.56 5.78
N GLY A 438 -23.24 3.64 6.06
CA GLY A 438 -24.71 3.69 5.96
C GLY A 438 -25.44 2.86 7.03
N LEU A 439 -24.87 2.76 8.23
CA LEU A 439 -25.45 2.02 9.34
C LEU A 439 -26.66 2.74 9.94
N SER A 440 -27.72 2.00 10.23
CA SER A 440 -28.91 2.53 10.92
C SER A 440 -28.64 2.86 12.40
N ASP A 441 -27.68 2.15 12.99
CA ASP A 441 -27.21 2.34 14.37
C ASP A 441 -25.67 2.46 14.34
N PRO A 442 -25.13 3.68 14.54
CA PRO A 442 -23.69 3.93 14.52
C PRO A 442 -22.89 3.11 15.53
N THR A 443 -23.50 2.63 16.62
CA THR A 443 -22.79 1.80 17.62
C THR A 443 -22.41 0.41 17.09
N ASN A 444 -22.96 0.02 15.93
CA ASN A 444 -22.56 -1.20 15.24
C ASN A 444 -21.36 -1.01 14.31
N ALA A 445 -20.80 0.20 14.23
CA ALA A 445 -19.61 0.49 13.46
C ALA A 445 -18.39 -0.29 13.97
N TYR A 446 -17.66 -0.90 13.05
CA TYR A 446 -16.31 -1.39 13.31
C TYR A 446 -15.31 -0.32 12.87
N PHE A 447 -14.66 0.32 13.85
CA PHE A 447 -13.50 1.19 13.58
C PHE A 447 -12.32 0.37 13.03
N GLY A 448 -11.24 1.02 12.62
CA GLY A 448 -10.10 0.34 11.99
C GLY A 448 -10.28 0.20 10.48
N PHE A 449 -9.82 -0.90 9.90
CA PHE A 449 -9.76 -1.09 8.46
C PHE A 449 -11.15 -1.02 7.80
N GLN A 450 -11.29 -0.18 6.78
CA GLN A 450 -12.54 0.03 6.05
C GLN A 450 -12.47 -0.52 4.63
N THR A 451 -13.49 -1.29 4.25
CA THR A 451 -13.57 -1.97 2.94
C THR A 451 -14.51 -1.30 1.94
N THR A 452 -15.16 -0.19 2.32
CA THR A 452 -16.05 0.58 1.44
C THR A 452 -15.27 1.64 0.66
N GLN A 453 -15.81 2.06 -0.50
CA GLN A 453 -15.13 3.00 -1.39
C GLN A 453 -14.94 4.40 -0.79
N GLN A 454 -15.90 4.83 0.05
CA GLN A 454 -15.96 6.17 0.65
C GLN A 454 -16.74 6.11 1.99
N SER A 455 -16.73 7.21 2.74
CA SER A 455 -17.26 7.31 4.11
C SER A 455 -18.75 6.96 4.16
N GLU A 456 -19.57 7.48 3.25
CA GLU A 456 -21.01 7.17 3.18
C GLU A 456 -21.34 6.01 2.23
N SER A 457 -20.34 5.45 1.54
CA SER A 457 -20.58 4.40 0.54
C SER A 457 -20.87 3.06 1.20
N THR A 458 -21.93 2.41 0.75
CA THR A 458 -22.19 0.98 1.01
C THR A 458 -21.54 0.07 -0.02
N SER A 459 -20.93 0.65 -1.06
CA SER A 459 -20.26 -0.10 -2.12
C SER A 459 -18.85 -0.48 -1.69
N ARG A 460 -18.49 -1.73 -1.95
CA ARG A 460 -17.15 -2.28 -1.69
C ARG A 460 -16.10 -1.62 -2.56
N GLN A 461 -14.89 -1.48 -2.03
CA GLN A 461 -13.73 -1.06 -2.80
C GLN A 461 -13.13 -2.26 -3.55
N THR A 462 -13.27 -2.26 -4.88
CA THR A 462 -12.58 -3.23 -5.74
C THR A 462 -11.07 -3.05 -5.62
N GLY A 463 -10.30 -4.15 -5.59
CA GLY A 463 -8.84 -4.10 -5.58
C GLY A 463 -8.22 -3.68 -4.24
N ILE A 464 -8.98 -3.59 -3.14
CA ILE A 464 -8.42 -3.20 -1.82
C ILE A 464 -7.30 -4.13 -1.34
N PHE A 465 -7.31 -5.38 -1.81
CA PHE A 465 -6.28 -6.37 -1.53
C PHE A 465 -4.93 -6.07 -2.21
N ASP A 466 -4.89 -5.21 -3.23
CA ASP A 466 -3.65 -4.87 -3.94
C ASP A 466 -2.64 -4.18 -3.01
N ALA A 467 -3.14 -3.37 -2.06
CA ALA A 467 -2.32 -2.73 -1.03
C ALA A 467 -1.85 -3.69 0.07
N HIS A 468 -2.35 -4.93 0.09
CA HIS A 468 -2.01 -5.95 1.08
C HIS A 468 -1.10 -7.04 0.54
N ASN A 469 -0.71 -6.96 -0.74
CA ASN A 469 0.21 -7.91 -1.34
C ASN A 469 1.59 -7.86 -0.65
N LEU A 470 2.30 -8.98 -0.72
CA LEU A 470 3.69 -9.03 -0.31
C LEU A 470 4.53 -8.05 -1.14
N LEU A 471 5.37 -7.24 -0.48
CA LEU A 471 6.10 -6.15 -1.16
C LEU A 471 7.16 -6.68 -2.13
N TYR A 472 7.92 -7.69 -1.73
CA TYR A 472 8.94 -8.37 -2.53
C TYR A 472 9.35 -9.70 -1.87
N THR A 473 10.19 -10.49 -2.53
CA THR A 473 10.72 -11.79 -2.07
C THR A 473 11.58 -11.66 -0.82
N ASP A 474 11.62 -12.68 0.03
CA ASP A 474 12.40 -12.68 1.30
C ASP A 474 12.05 -11.52 2.25
N PHE A 475 10.87 -10.92 2.10
CA PHE A 475 10.40 -9.88 3.02
C PHE A 475 10.29 -10.46 4.46
N PRO A 476 10.62 -9.71 5.52
CA PRO A 476 10.55 -10.25 6.89
C PRO A 476 9.17 -10.78 7.29
N ASP A 477 9.12 -11.90 8.02
CA ASP A 477 7.88 -12.46 8.62
C ASP A 477 7.26 -11.53 9.65
N ASP A 478 8.08 -10.75 10.35
CA ASP A 478 7.66 -9.74 11.31
C ASP A 478 8.45 -8.44 11.12
N PRO A 479 7.97 -7.52 10.27
CA PRO A 479 8.65 -6.26 10.02
C PRO A 479 8.67 -5.34 11.26
N VAL A 480 7.80 -5.59 12.25
CA VAL A 480 7.65 -4.73 13.45
C VAL A 480 8.70 -5.07 14.50
N THR A 481 9.22 -6.30 14.55
CA THR A 481 10.28 -6.69 15.51
C THR A 481 11.61 -5.98 15.28
N THR A 482 11.84 -5.52 14.07
CA THR A 482 13.08 -4.85 13.68
C THR A 482 13.00 -3.32 13.83
N GLY A 483 11.82 -2.77 14.12
CA GLY A 483 11.55 -1.32 14.20
C GLY A 483 10.96 -0.74 12.90
N TRP A 484 10.43 0.50 12.98
CA TRP A 484 9.66 1.17 11.91
C TRP A 484 10.32 1.14 10.52
N ARG A 485 11.62 1.41 10.42
CA ARG A 485 12.39 1.49 9.16
C ARG A 485 13.67 0.68 9.21
N ALA A 486 13.59 -0.48 9.85
CA ALA A 486 14.73 -1.38 9.93
C ALA A 486 15.17 -1.91 8.56
N THR A 487 14.18 -2.06 7.68
CA THR A 487 14.39 -2.37 6.27
C THR A 487 14.43 -1.06 5.50
N ALA A 488 15.54 -0.79 4.82
CA ALA A 488 15.70 0.43 4.03
C ALA A 488 14.58 0.51 2.96
N GLY A 489 13.82 1.61 2.98
CA GLY A 489 12.77 1.88 1.99
C GLY A 489 11.43 1.24 2.28
N VAL A 490 11.28 0.62 3.45
CA VAL A 490 10.02 0.04 3.91
C VAL A 490 9.65 0.67 5.23
N ASP A 491 8.39 1.07 5.34
CA ASP A 491 7.73 1.34 6.61
C ASP A 491 7.11 0.02 7.09
N ALA A 492 7.51 -0.44 8.28
CA ALA A 492 7.11 -1.73 8.85
C ALA A 492 5.60 -1.82 9.14
N TRP A 493 4.92 -0.69 9.17
CA TRP A 493 3.47 -0.56 9.15
C TRP A 493 3.11 0.69 8.31
N SER A 494 1.89 0.77 7.79
CA SER A 494 1.41 1.98 7.11
C SER A 494 0.70 2.94 8.05
N TYR A 495 0.18 2.40 9.16
CA TYR A 495 -0.47 3.10 10.26
C TYR A 495 -0.52 2.16 11.47
N VAL A 496 -0.74 2.72 12.67
CA VAL A 496 -1.19 1.95 13.85
C VAL A 496 -2.56 2.47 14.21
N PHE A 497 -3.52 1.56 14.31
CA PHE A 497 -4.87 1.88 14.73
C PHE A 497 -5.05 1.53 16.21
N SER A 498 -5.73 2.38 16.98
CA SER A 498 -6.24 2.03 18.31
C SER A 498 -7.58 2.72 18.60
N LEU A 499 -8.49 2.02 19.27
CA LEU A 499 -9.71 2.61 19.84
C LEU A 499 -9.42 3.69 20.89
N ASP A 500 -8.19 3.73 21.42
CA ASP A 500 -7.71 4.81 22.28
C ASP A 500 -7.88 6.20 21.64
N ASP A 501 -7.80 6.30 20.31
CA ASP A 501 -7.86 7.56 19.55
C ASP A 501 -9.29 7.94 19.10
N VAL A 502 -10.32 7.31 19.66
CA VAL A 502 -11.71 7.67 19.37
C VAL A 502 -12.14 8.90 20.18
N VAL A 503 -12.66 9.91 19.49
CA VAL A 503 -13.22 11.15 20.05
C VAL A 503 -14.74 11.16 19.93
N SER A 504 -15.41 11.89 20.82
CA SER A 504 -16.83 12.23 20.69
C SER A 504 -17.00 13.65 20.13
N GLY A 505 -17.88 13.84 19.17
CA GLY A 505 -18.27 15.15 18.61
C GLY A 505 -19.80 15.35 18.61
N SER A 506 -20.24 16.49 18.08
CA SER A 506 -21.68 16.80 17.91
C SER A 506 -22.42 15.76 17.08
N ASP A 507 -21.74 15.18 16.10
CA ASP A 507 -22.32 14.33 15.05
C ASP A 507 -21.98 12.85 15.24
N GLY A 508 -21.50 12.45 16.43
CA GLY A 508 -21.20 11.07 16.77
C GLY A 508 -19.78 10.87 17.25
N TYR A 509 -19.18 9.73 16.88
CA TYR A 509 -17.86 9.31 17.32
C TYR A 509 -16.94 9.17 16.12
N PHE A 510 -15.70 9.61 16.27
CA PHE A 510 -14.73 9.72 15.19
C PHE A 510 -13.38 9.15 15.61
N TYR A 511 -12.67 8.55 14.67
CA TYR A 511 -11.28 8.16 14.86
C TYR A 511 -10.37 9.33 14.45
N VAL A 512 -9.55 9.81 15.39
CA VAL A 512 -8.60 10.90 15.15
C VAL A 512 -7.25 10.47 15.69
N SER A 513 -6.31 10.12 14.82
CA SER A 513 -5.00 9.61 15.29
C SER A 513 -4.30 10.63 16.18
N GLY A 514 -3.79 10.15 17.32
CA GLY A 514 -3.14 10.99 18.33
C GLY A 514 -4.11 11.75 19.25
N ALA A 515 -5.43 11.59 19.10
CA ALA A 515 -6.42 12.21 19.99
C ALA A 515 -6.19 11.91 21.47
N ARG A 516 -5.74 10.69 21.79
CA ARG A 516 -5.40 10.37 23.17
C ARG A 516 -4.17 11.14 23.67
N ALA A 517 -3.15 11.31 22.81
CA ALA A 517 -1.94 12.05 23.15
C ALA A 517 -2.20 13.55 23.38
N ILE A 518 -3.23 14.11 22.76
CA ILE A 518 -3.67 15.50 22.98
C ILE A 518 -4.85 15.62 23.96
N GLU A 519 -5.18 14.53 24.67
CA GLU A 519 -6.20 14.49 25.73
C GLU A 519 -7.62 14.85 25.25
N THR A 520 -7.94 14.57 23.99
CA THR A 520 -9.29 14.79 23.42
C THR A 520 -10.08 13.51 23.19
N ALA A 521 -9.43 12.34 23.29
CA ALA A 521 -10.10 11.06 23.17
C ALA A 521 -11.07 10.77 24.32
N VAL A 522 -12.11 10.00 24.04
CA VAL A 522 -13.09 9.52 25.04
C VAL A 522 -12.37 8.73 26.15
N THR A 523 -11.38 7.93 25.77
CA THR A 523 -10.59 7.09 26.68
C THR A 523 -9.66 7.87 27.62
N THR A 524 -9.55 9.20 27.47
CA THR A 524 -8.77 10.07 28.37
C THR A 524 -9.32 10.05 29.79
N GLY A 525 -10.64 9.90 29.94
CA GLY A 525 -11.29 9.70 31.25
C GLY A 525 -11.08 8.28 31.75
N SER A 526 -11.68 7.33 31.06
CA SER A 526 -11.52 5.88 31.28
C SER A 526 -11.80 5.12 29.98
N LEU A 527 -11.19 3.93 29.83
CA LEU A 527 -11.49 3.08 28.67
C LEU A 527 -12.95 2.60 28.69
N GLU A 528 -13.51 2.41 29.89
CA GLU A 528 -14.89 1.97 30.09
C GLU A 528 -15.89 2.96 29.51
N ASP A 529 -15.60 4.27 29.54
CA ASP A 529 -16.45 5.31 28.95
C ASP A 529 -16.76 5.00 27.48
N LEU A 530 -15.77 4.55 26.70
CA LEU A 530 -15.94 4.19 25.29
C LEU A 530 -16.69 2.85 25.11
N LEU A 531 -16.42 1.88 25.99
CA LEU A 531 -17.08 0.57 25.93
C LEU A 531 -18.56 0.65 26.33
N GLU A 532 -18.92 1.47 27.31
CA GLU A 532 -20.28 1.67 27.81
C GLU A 532 -21.19 2.33 26.78
N VAL A 533 -20.66 3.26 25.98
CA VAL A 533 -21.40 3.88 24.87
C VAL A 533 -21.53 2.97 23.64
N GLY A 534 -20.86 1.80 23.65
CA GLY A 534 -21.05 0.73 22.67
C GLY A 534 -19.96 0.61 21.61
N TYR A 535 -18.93 1.46 21.62
CA TYR A 535 -17.81 1.39 20.65
C TYR A 535 -16.73 0.43 21.13
N ASN A 536 -17.01 -0.86 20.98
CA ASN A 536 -16.23 -1.96 21.55
C ASN A 536 -15.76 -2.98 20.50
N ARG A 537 -15.52 -2.51 19.26
CA ARG A 537 -15.18 -3.38 18.14
C ARG A 537 -14.39 -2.67 17.04
N PHE A 538 -13.51 -3.42 16.37
CA PHE A 538 -12.73 -2.92 15.26
C PHE A 538 -12.38 -4.03 14.25
N THR A 539 -11.97 -3.62 13.05
CA THR A 539 -11.58 -4.50 11.93
C THR A 539 -10.09 -4.33 11.63
N ALA A 540 -9.39 -5.43 11.36
CA ALA A 540 -8.01 -5.48 10.91
C ALA A 540 -7.88 -6.30 9.60
N PRO A 541 -6.96 -5.93 8.68
CA PRO A 541 -6.69 -6.67 7.46
C PRO A 541 -5.64 -7.78 7.68
N PHE A 542 -5.64 -8.78 6.80
CA PHE A 542 -4.46 -9.61 6.54
C PHE A 542 -3.59 -8.96 5.47
N TRP A 543 -2.30 -9.31 5.44
CA TRP A 543 -1.36 -8.87 4.41
C TRP A 543 -0.24 -9.91 4.19
N GLY A 544 0.50 -9.77 3.10
CA GLY A 544 1.75 -10.48 2.85
C GLY A 544 1.63 -11.94 2.43
N GLY A 545 0.43 -12.43 2.14
CA GLY A 545 0.25 -13.79 1.64
C GLY A 545 0.79 -13.94 0.21
N HIS A 546 1.35 -15.10 -0.11
CA HIS A 546 1.92 -15.43 -1.41
C HIS A 546 1.66 -16.90 -1.74
N ASP A 547 1.20 -17.20 -2.96
CA ASP A 547 0.82 -18.58 -3.33
C ASP A 547 2.04 -19.45 -3.69
N GLY A 548 3.19 -18.84 -3.94
CA GLY A 548 4.47 -19.53 -4.17
C GLY A 548 4.63 -19.99 -5.61
N PHE A 549 5.38 -19.21 -6.41
CA PHE A 549 5.73 -19.49 -7.81
C PHE A 549 7.05 -18.82 -8.16
#